data_AF-A0A894KL10-F1
#
_entry.id   AF-A0A894KL10-F1
#
_cell.length_a   1.000
_cell.length_b   1.000
_cell.length_c   1.000
_cell.angle_alpha   90.00
_cell.angle_beta   90.00
_cell.angle_gamma   90.00
#
_symmetry.space_group_name_H-M   'P 1'
#
loop_
_entity.id
_entity.type
_entity.pdbx_description
1 polymer ?
#
loop_
_entity_poly.entity_id
_entity_poly.type
_entity_poly.pdbx_seq_one_letter_code
_entity_poly.pdbx_strand_id
1 'polypeptide(L)'
;MEPLDTIIISPQVGHATLALEEDTTALVIHVSKEFFQYFDPNFGMYQFVLRSDKTNRDNEFFTSLRYLAAQMMLLMVNSESPDRQLWLESHFLAMTSDIYREIDAVKTIPIHTKPADMTVATFDKMIAYIDENYKQKIELEDIAKIGGYNVNYTSQFFKRQLGVSFLEYLLRLRLREATVRLANSEDGVAHIASSCGFADIKAFNVAFKKHFHTTPSEYRKQAKEMGRKTKLHDWKEIISTQEEDIIDILQTYLPYQDVSIDKNRLDEANQKLQDVRDQLEMVVKRLQS
;
A
#
# COMPACT_ATOMS: atom_id res chain seq x y z
N MET A 1 -3.65 -12.82 -6.95
CA MET A 1 -4.06 -11.78 -7.92
C MET A 1 -2.96 -11.76 -8.94
N GLU A 2 -3.30 -11.66 -10.21
CA GLU A 2 -2.34 -11.56 -11.30
C GLU A 2 -2.00 -10.09 -11.58
N PRO A 3 -0.97 -9.79 -12.39
CA PRO A 3 -0.77 -8.45 -12.90
C PRO A 3 -2.06 -7.87 -13.50
N LEU A 4 -2.27 -6.57 -13.27
CA LEU A 4 -3.46 -5.80 -13.63
C LEU A 4 -4.73 -6.07 -12.81
N ASP A 5 -4.73 -7.09 -11.94
CA ASP A 5 -5.89 -7.31 -11.10
C ASP A 5 -6.05 -6.18 -10.07
N THR A 6 -7.27 -5.67 -9.95
CA THR A 6 -7.64 -4.63 -8.98
C THR A 6 -8.65 -5.20 -7.99
N ILE A 7 -8.52 -4.79 -6.72
CA ILE A 7 -9.48 -5.08 -5.67
C ILE A 7 -9.89 -3.78 -4.98
N ILE A 8 -11.20 -3.61 -4.78
CA ILE A 8 -11.78 -2.48 -4.06
C ILE A 8 -12.56 -3.06 -2.89
N ILE A 9 -12.23 -2.62 -1.69
CA ILE A 9 -12.70 -3.21 -0.44
C ILE A 9 -13.40 -2.12 0.37
N SER A 10 -14.57 -2.43 0.92
CA SER A 10 -15.29 -1.49 1.79
C SER A 10 -14.47 -1.09 3.02
N PRO A 11 -14.61 0.15 3.51
CA PRO A 11 -13.78 0.70 4.60
C PRO A 11 -13.94 -0.06 5.93
N GLN A 12 -15.05 -0.77 6.15
CA GLN A 12 -15.24 -1.62 7.34
C GLN A 12 -14.81 -3.07 7.10
N VAL A 13 -14.04 -3.38 6.06
CA VAL A 13 -13.45 -4.71 5.87
C VAL A 13 -11.94 -4.56 6.01
N GLY A 14 -11.44 -5.06 7.13
CA GLY A 14 -10.03 -5.20 7.34
C GLY A 14 -9.45 -6.20 6.35
N HIS A 15 -8.37 -5.79 5.72
CA HIS A 15 -7.69 -6.56 4.69
C HIS A 15 -6.18 -6.43 4.87
N ALA A 16 -5.46 -7.44 4.40
CA ALA A 16 -4.01 -7.42 4.35
C ALA A 16 -3.59 -7.83 2.93
N THR A 17 -2.72 -7.03 2.32
CA THR A 17 -2.10 -7.37 1.05
C THR A 17 -0.77 -8.06 1.34
N LEU A 18 -0.57 -9.24 0.75
CA LEU A 18 0.67 -9.99 0.84
C LEU A 18 1.12 -10.35 -0.57
N ALA A 19 2.33 -9.92 -0.93
CA ALA A 19 3.02 -10.43 -2.11
C ALA A 19 3.42 -11.89 -1.87
N LEU A 20 3.05 -12.77 -2.79
CA LEU A 20 3.45 -14.19 -2.75
C LEU A 20 4.72 -14.47 -3.54
N GLU A 21 5.12 -13.51 -4.40
CA GLU A 21 6.27 -13.60 -5.29
C GLU A 21 7.22 -12.42 -5.02
N GLU A 22 8.51 -12.64 -5.27
CA GLU A 22 9.52 -11.56 -5.24
C GLU A 22 9.19 -10.50 -6.31
N ASP A 23 9.65 -9.26 -6.11
CA ASP A 23 9.44 -8.14 -7.05
C ASP A 23 7.97 -7.80 -7.38
N THR A 24 7.03 -8.18 -6.50
CA THR A 24 5.63 -7.77 -6.65
C THR A 24 5.41 -6.33 -6.20
N THR A 25 5.05 -5.46 -7.14
CA THR A 25 4.61 -4.09 -6.83
C THR A 25 3.09 -3.99 -6.84
N ALA A 26 2.52 -3.38 -5.80
CA ALA A 26 1.10 -3.07 -5.73
C ALA A 26 0.88 -1.56 -5.60
N LEU A 27 0.03 -1.00 -6.46
CA LEU A 27 -0.46 0.37 -6.31
C LEU A 27 -1.64 0.36 -5.33
N VAL A 28 -1.52 1.11 -4.24
CA VAL A 28 -2.55 1.20 -3.20
C VAL A 28 -3.04 2.64 -3.09
N ILE A 29 -4.34 2.83 -3.26
CA ILE A 29 -5.01 4.12 -3.05
C ILE A 29 -5.98 3.96 -1.88
N HIS A 30 -5.85 4.82 -0.88
CA HIS A 30 -6.81 4.93 0.21
C HIS A 30 -7.72 6.13 -0.02
N VAL A 31 -9.03 5.88 -0.01
CA VAL A 31 -10.04 6.93 -0.01
C VAL A 31 -10.79 6.81 1.31
N SER A 32 -10.80 7.89 2.09
CA SER A 32 -11.49 7.90 3.37
C SER A 32 -13.01 7.80 3.15
N LYS A 33 -13.72 7.10 4.03
CA LYS A 33 -15.18 6.95 3.94
C LYS A 33 -15.88 8.30 4.06
N GLU A 34 -15.28 9.26 4.76
CA GLU A 34 -15.79 10.61 4.98
C GLU A 34 -15.96 11.36 3.64
N PHE A 35 -15.06 11.11 2.67
CA PHE A 35 -15.19 11.66 1.31
C PHE A 35 -16.51 11.24 0.66
N PHE A 36 -16.82 9.94 0.67
CA PHE A 36 -18.07 9.44 0.10
C PHE A 36 -19.29 9.82 0.94
N GLN A 37 -19.14 9.93 2.27
CA GLN A 37 -20.23 10.33 3.17
C GLN A 37 -20.72 11.76 2.92
N TYR A 38 -19.89 12.61 2.34
CA TYR A 38 -20.32 13.93 1.87
C TYR A 38 -21.42 13.83 0.80
N PHE A 39 -21.38 12.80 -0.06
CA PHE A 39 -22.34 12.60 -1.16
C PHE A 39 -23.44 11.59 -0.84
N ASP A 40 -23.11 10.52 -0.10
CA ASP A 40 -24.05 9.52 0.42
C ASP A 40 -23.81 9.32 1.93
N PRO A 41 -24.65 9.90 2.81
CA PRO A 41 -24.51 9.78 4.25
C PRO A 41 -24.46 8.33 4.78
N ASN A 42 -25.04 7.38 4.03
CA ASN A 42 -25.08 5.96 4.41
C ASN A 42 -23.84 5.18 3.94
N PHE A 43 -22.89 5.80 3.23
CA PHE A 43 -21.74 5.09 2.66
C PHE A 43 -20.97 4.26 3.68
N GLY A 44 -20.82 4.81 4.89
CA GLY A 44 -20.20 4.13 6.03
C GLY A 44 -20.94 2.90 6.57
N MET A 45 -22.08 2.50 5.98
CA MET A 45 -22.84 1.30 6.32
C MET A 45 -22.78 0.21 5.23
N TYR A 46 -22.32 0.55 4.03
CA TYR A 46 -22.31 -0.40 2.92
C TYR A 46 -21.17 -1.41 3.02
N GLN A 47 -21.48 -2.65 2.67
CA GLN A 47 -20.50 -3.71 2.44
C GLN A 47 -20.43 -4.04 0.96
N PHE A 48 -19.20 -4.08 0.43
CA PHE A 48 -18.92 -4.41 -0.95
C PHE A 48 -17.47 -4.91 -1.08
N VAL A 49 -17.26 -5.79 -2.06
CA VAL A 49 -15.93 -6.15 -2.56
C VAL A 49 -16.06 -6.23 -4.08
N LEU A 50 -15.32 -5.38 -4.77
CA LEU A 50 -15.16 -5.46 -6.23
C LEU A 50 -13.79 -6.06 -6.50
N ARG A 51 -13.73 -7.02 -7.41
CA ARG A 51 -12.48 -7.69 -7.75
C ARG A 51 -12.46 -7.97 -9.24
N SER A 52 -11.33 -7.68 -9.87
CA SER A 52 -11.06 -8.17 -11.20
C SER A 52 -10.38 -9.53 -11.19
N ASP A 53 -10.54 -10.23 -12.29
CA ASP A 53 -9.85 -11.46 -12.63
C ASP A 53 -9.62 -11.54 -14.14
N LYS A 54 -9.20 -12.71 -14.64
CA LYS A 54 -8.90 -12.93 -16.05
C LYS A 54 -10.07 -12.61 -16.99
N THR A 55 -11.30 -12.66 -16.50
CA THR A 55 -12.52 -12.51 -17.33
C THR A 55 -12.94 -11.06 -17.51
N ASN A 56 -12.58 -10.17 -16.58
CA ASN A 56 -13.10 -8.80 -16.54
C ASN A 56 -12.03 -7.72 -16.31
N ARG A 57 -10.75 -8.08 -16.06
CA ARG A 57 -9.69 -7.10 -15.78
C ARG A 57 -9.53 -6.05 -16.88
N ASP A 58 -9.84 -6.39 -18.12
CA ASP A 58 -9.72 -5.51 -19.29
C ASP A 58 -11.05 -4.83 -19.67
N ASN A 59 -12.09 -4.92 -18.82
CA ASN A 59 -13.32 -4.17 -19.04
C ASN A 59 -13.08 -2.66 -18.91
N GLU A 60 -14.07 -1.88 -19.35
CA GLU A 60 -14.02 -0.41 -19.34
C GLU A 60 -13.71 0.14 -17.94
N PHE A 61 -14.40 -0.35 -16.91
CA PHE A 61 -14.25 0.11 -15.54
C PHE A 61 -12.82 -0.08 -14.99
N PHE A 62 -12.29 -1.32 -15.01
CA PHE A 62 -10.97 -1.61 -14.45
C PHE A 62 -9.85 -0.98 -15.28
N THR A 63 -10.04 -0.83 -16.59
CA THR A 63 -9.11 -0.12 -17.46
C THR A 63 -9.09 1.38 -17.16
N SER A 64 -10.26 2.02 -17.06
CA SER A 64 -10.39 3.42 -16.65
C SER A 64 -9.75 3.66 -15.28
N LEU A 65 -10.02 2.78 -14.32
CA LEU A 65 -9.50 2.88 -12.97
C LEU A 65 -7.96 2.85 -12.92
N ARG A 66 -7.32 1.91 -13.63
CA ARG A 66 -5.85 1.86 -13.73
C ARG A 66 -5.28 3.10 -14.42
N TYR A 67 -5.94 3.57 -15.48
CA TYR A 67 -5.55 4.79 -16.18
C TYR A 67 -5.58 6.03 -15.27
N LEU A 68 -6.69 6.25 -14.57
CA LEU A 68 -6.84 7.39 -13.66
C LEU A 68 -5.84 7.33 -12.49
N ALA A 69 -5.63 6.14 -11.93
CA ALA A 69 -4.64 5.91 -10.89
C ALA A 69 -3.22 6.23 -11.37
N ALA A 70 -2.88 5.83 -12.60
CA ALA A 70 -1.57 6.12 -13.19
C ALA A 70 -1.36 7.61 -13.46
N GLN A 71 -2.37 8.31 -14.00
CA GLN A 71 -2.34 9.75 -14.22
C GLN A 71 -2.08 10.51 -12.91
N MET A 72 -2.81 10.18 -11.84
CA MET A 72 -2.61 10.79 -10.53
C MET A 72 -1.19 10.57 -10.02
N MET A 73 -0.67 9.33 -10.11
CA MET A 73 0.68 9.01 -9.66
C MET A 73 1.75 9.78 -10.43
N LEU A 74 1.63 9.88 -11.76
CA LEU A 74 2.58 10.62 -12.61
C LEU A 74 2.55 12.13 -12.33
N LEU A 75 1.39 12.71 -12.02
CA LEU A 75 1.26 14.11 -11.63
C LEU A 75 2.00 14.41 -10.31
N MET A 76 2.06 13.45 -9.38
CA MET A 76 2.74 13.57 -8.09
C MET A 76 4.27 13.43 -8.14
N VAL A 77 4.86 13.01 -9.27
CA VAL A 77 6.32 12.77 -9.37
C VAL A 77 7.14 14.08 -9.37
N ASN A 78 6.57 15.18 -9.86
CA ASN A 78 7.27 16.45 -10.04
C ASN A 78 6.78 17.54 -9.07
N SER A 79 7.51 18.64 -9.02
CA SER A 79 7.21 19.83 -8.21
C SER A 79 5.75 20.28 -8.33
N GLU A 80 5.14 20.62 -7.19
CA GLU A 80 3.76 21.09 -7.11
C GLU A 80 3.55 22.36 -7.96
N SER A 81 2.52 22.35 -8.80
CA SER A 81 2.01 23.52 -9.51
C SER A 81 0.48 23.56 -9.44
N PRO A 82 -0.16 24.76 -9.44
CA PRO A 82 -1.61 24.86 -9.32
C PRO A 82 -2.38 24.11 -10.41
N ASP A 83 -1.89 24.12 -11.66
CA ASP A 83 -2.48 23.39 -12.77
C ASP A 83 -2.45 21.86 -12.56
N ARG A 84 -1.34 21.33 -12.02
CA ARG A 84 -1.22 19.91 -11.70
C ARG A 84 -2.15 19.51 -10.56
N GLN A 85 -2.30 20.35 -9.54
CA GLN A 85 -3.25 20.08 -8.46
C GLN A 85 -4.68 20.00 -8.98
N LEU A 86 -5.09 20.91 -9.86
CA LEU A 86 -6.41 20.86 -10.50
C LEU A 86 -6.61 19.58 -11.31
N TRP A 87 -5.59 19.15 -12.06
CA TRP A 87 -5.64 17.87 -12.77
C TRP A 87 -5.72 16.69 -11.81
N LEU A 88 -4.94 16.68 -10.72
CA LEU A 88 -4.98 15.62 -9.72
C LEU A 88 -6.38 15.50 -9.10
N GLU A 89 -6.98 16.62 -8.70
CA GLU A 89 -8.34 16.67 -8.16
C GLU A 89 -9.37 16.19 -9.19
N SER A 90 -9.24 16.59 -10.46
CA SER A 90 -10.11 16.14 -11.55
C SER A 90 -10.06 14.62 -11.75
N HIS A 91 -8.86 14.03 -11.85
CA HIS A 91 -8.69 12.58 -11.99
C HIS A 91 -9.20 11.83 -10.75
N PHE A 92 -8.98 12.37 -9.55
CA PHE A 92 -9.47 11.80 -8.30
C PHE A 92 -11.01 11.77 -8.24
N LEU A 93 -11.66 12.88 -8.61
CA LEU A 93 -13.12 12.96 -8.66
C LEU A 93 -13.71 12.02 -9.73
N ALA A 94 -13.11 11.95 -10.92
CA ALA A 94 -13.52 11.01 -11.96
C ALA A 94 -13.42 9.56 -11.48
N MET A 95 -12.29 9.20 -10.87
CA MET A 95 -12.04 7.85 -10.37
C MET A 95 -13.02 7.46 -9.26
N THR A 96 -13.23 8.34 -8.29
CA THR A 96 -14.15 8.07 -7.18
C THR A 96 -15.61 8.00 -7.64
N SER A 97 -15.99 8.76 -8.66
CA SER A 97 -17.30 8.66 -9.30
C SER A 97 -17.51 7.30 -9.99
N ASP A 98 -16.53 6.85 -10.79
CA ASP A 98 -16.56 5.54 -11.45
C ASP A 98 -16.64 4.40 -10.42
N ILE A 99 -15.82 4.47 -9.36
CA ILE A 99 -15.84 3.48 -8.27
C ILE A 99 -17.22 3.46 -7.60
N TYR A 100 -17.80 4.63 -7.30
CA TYR A 100 -19.09 4.69 -6.63
C TYR A 100 -20.21 4.07 -7.48
N ARG A 101 -20.19 4.27 -8.81
CA ARG A 101 -21.15 3.65 -9.73
C ARG A 101 -21.13 2.12 -9.64
N GLU A 102 -19.94 1.51 -9.62
CA GLU A 102 -19.82 0.05 -9.47
C GLU A 102 -20.18 -0.43 -8.06
N ILE A 103 -19.85 0.35 -7.02
CA ILE A 103 -20.29 0.05 -5.65
C ILE A 103 -21.81 0.05 -5.57
N ASP A 104 -22.49 1.04 -6.16
CA ASP A 104 -23.95 1.15 -6.10
C ASP A 104 -24.66 -0.08 -6.67
N ALA A 105 -24.07 -0.71 -7.69
CA ALA A 105 -24.58 -1.92 -8.30
C ALA A 105 -24.47 -3.18 -7.42
N VAL A 106 -23.53 -3.22 -6.46
CA VAL A 106 -23.23 -4.44 -5.66
C VAL A 106 -23.34 -4.25 -4.15
N LYS A 107 -23.48 -3.01 -3.67
CA LYS A 107 -23.48 -2.70 -2.25
C LYS A 107 -24.63 -3.38 -1.53
N THR A 108 -24.34 -3.86 -0.33
CA THR A 108 -25.35 -4.41 0.58
C THR A 108 -25.30 -3.67 1.90
N ILE A 109 -26.45 -3.59 2.58
CA ILE A 109 -26.51 -3.18 3.98
C ILE A 109 -26.70 -4.48 4.78
N PRO A 110 -25.79 -4.85 5.69
CA PRO A 110 -25.96 -6.04 6.49
C PRO A 110 -27.27 -5.96 7.31
N ILE A 111 -28.20 -6.89 7.06
CA ILE A 111 -29.58 -6.88 7.59
C ILE A 111 -29.65 -7.18 9.12
N HIS A 112 -28.53 -7.49 9.75
CA HIS A 112 -28.45 -7.77 11.18
C HIS A 112 -27.20 -7.16 11.81
N THR A 113 -27.18 -5.85 12.01
CA THR A 113 -26.41 -5.27 13.12
C THR A 113 -27.34 -5.21 14.32
N LYS A 114 -27.22 -6.18 15.22
CA LYS A 114 -27.89 -6.06 16.53
C LYS A 114 -27.30 -4.81 17.20
N PRO A 115 -28.07 -4.07 18.03
CA PRO A 115 -27.55 -2.94 18.81
C PRO A 115 -26.42 -3.31 19.82
N ALA A 116 -25.98 -4.57 19.85
CA ALA A 116 -24.86 -5.09 20.62
C ALA A 116 -23.59 -5.40 19.76
N ASP A 117 -23.60 -5.14 18.45
CA ASP A 117 -22.43 -5.34 17.60
C ASP A 117 -21.28 -4.40 18.00
N MET A 118 -20.04 -4.92 17.98
CA MET A 118 -18.85 -4.12 18.28
C MET A 118 -18.74 -2.99 17.27
N THR A 119 -18.76 -1.75 17.75
CA THR A 119 -18.74 -0.58 16.88
C THR A 119 -17.40 -0.48 16.14
N VAL A 120 -17.41 0.10 14.94
CA VAL A 120 -16.18 0.38 14.17
C VAL A 120 -15.18 1.17 15.03
N ALA A 121 -15.64 2.19 15.75
CA ALA A 121 -14.80 2.98 16.65
C ALA A 121 -14.20 2.16 17.82
N THR A 122 -14.91 1.15 18.32
CA THR A 122 -14.37 0.24 19.34
C THR A 122 -13.31 -0.68 18.73
N PHE A 123 -13.53 -1.16 17.51
CA PHE A 123 -12.57 -1.98 16.80
C PHE A 123 -11.30 -1.22 16.44
N ASP A 124 -11.43 0.04 16.00
CA ASP A 124 -10.28 0.90 15.70
C ASP A 124 -9.37 1.08 16.94
N LYS A 125 -9.96 1.21 18.13
CA LYS A 125 -9.20 1.25 19.40
C LYS A 125 -8.46 -0.06 19.69
N MET A 126 -9.07 -1.20 19.37
CA MET A 126 -8.40 -2.49 19.50
C MET A 126 -7.17 -2.57 18.59
N ILE A 127 -7.30 -2.13 17.34
CA ILE A 127 -6.21 -2.12 16.36
C ILE A 127 -5.10 -1.17 16.79
N ALA A 128 -5.44 0.08 17.17
CA ALA A 128 -4.48 1.06 17.66
C ALA A 128 -3.65 0.52 18.84
N TYR A 129 -4.29 -0.17 19.78
CA TYR A 129 -3.58 -0.79 20.89
C TYR A 129 -2.59 -1.87 20.42
N ILE A 130 -2.98 -2.71 19.45
CA ILE A 130 -2.10 -3.73 18.88
C ILE A 130 -0.89 -3.05 18.22
N ASP A 131 -1.11 -1.99 17.45
CA ASP A 131 -0.05 -1.27 16.75
C ASP A 131 0.92 -0.57 17.71
N GLU A 132 0.45 -0.09 18.85
CA GLU A 132 1.32 0.50 19.88
C GLU A 132 2.10 -0.56 20.69
N ASN A 133 1.53 -1.77 20.85
CA ASN A 133 2.02 -2.77 21.79
C ASN A 133 2.53 -4.07 21.14
N TYR A 134 2.60 -4.17 19.81
CA TYR A 134 2.96 -5.42 19.11
C TYR A 134 4.31 -6.02 19.54
N LYS A 135 5.25 -5.18 19.99
CA LYS A 135 6.58 -5.59 20.46
C LYS A 135 6.53 -6.38 21.76
N GLN A 136 5.46 -6.21 22.53
CA GLN A 136 5.25 -6.85 23.82
C GLN A 136 4.41 -8.12 23.66
N LYS A 137 4.38 -8.94 24.71
CA LYS A 137 3.44 -10.06 24.78
C LYS A 137 2.04 -9.51 25.01
N ILE A 138 1.20 -9.58 23.98
CA ILE A 138 -0.22 -9.23 24.03
C ILE A 138 -1.08 -10.46 23.76
N GLU A 139 -2.17 -10.61 24.50
CA GLU A 139 -3.09 -11.73 24.41
C GLU A 139 -4.48 -11.25 23.94
N LEU A 140 -5.31 -12.17 23.45
CA LEU A 140 -6.64 -11.81 22.95
C LEU A 140 -7.54 -11.24 24.06
N GLU A 141 -7.28 -11.68 25.30
CA GLU A 141 -7.86 -11.19 26.54
C GLU A 141 -7.64 -9.68 26.73
N ASP A 142 -6.47 -9.17 26.38
CA ASP A 142 -6.14 -7.74 26.49
C ASP A 142 -6.97 -6.92 25.51
N ILE A 143 -7.08 -7.43 24.27
CA ILE A 143 -7.90 -6.82 23.21
C ILE A 143 -9.38 -6.83 23.60
N ALA A 144 -9.86 -7.95 24.14
CA ALA A 144 -11.25 -8.10 24.56
C ALA A 144 -11.64 -7.11 25.67
N LYS A 145 -10.73 -6.87 26.64
CA LYS A 145 -10.91 -5.85 27.69
C LYS A 145 -11.05 -4.44 27.12
N ILE A 146 -10.23 -4.07 26.13
CA ILE A 146 -10.30 -2.75 25.47
C ILE A 146 -11.65 -2.56 24.77
N GLY A 147 -12.16 -3.63 24.17
CA GLY A 147 -13.47 -3.63 23.53
C GLY A 147 -14.65 -3.57 24.49
N GLY A 148 -14.47 -4.00 25.73
CA GLY A 148 -15.57 -4.27 26.65
C GLY A 148 -16.38 -5.53 26.29
N TYR A 149 -15.77 -6.48 25.57
CA TYR A 149 -16.41 -7.72 25.13
C TYR A 149 -15.72 -8.96 25.70
N ASN A 150 -16.42 -10.10 25.65
CA ASN A 150 -15.80 -11.37 26.02
C ASN A 150 -14.85 -11.88 24.90
N VAL A 151 -13.87 -12.69 25.28
CA VAL A 151 -12.81 -13.22 24.40
C VAL A 151 -13.36 -13.96 23.18
N ASN A 152 -14.37 -14.81 23.35
CA ASN A 152 -14.96 -15.59 22.26
C ASN A 152 -15.61 -14.70 21.21
N TYR A 153 -16.38 -13.71 21.65
CA TYR A 153 -17.00 -12.74 20.76
C TYR A 153 -15.95 -11.89 20.05
N THR A 154 -14.94 -11.39 20.77
CA THR A 154 -13.81 -10.65 20.18
C THR A 154 -13.09 -11.50 19.14
N SER A 155 -12.84 -12.78 19.39
CA SER A 155 -12.20 -13.68 18.41
C SER A 155 -12.98 -13.79 17.10
N GLN A 156 -14.29 -14.07 17.21
CA GLN A 156 -15.17 -14.20 16.05
C GLN A 156 -15.30 -12.88 15.30
N PHE A 157 -15.46 -11.78 16.04
CA PHE A 157 -15.55 -10.45 15.47
C PHE A 157 -14.26 -10.05 14.75
N PHE A 158 -13.10 -10.24 15.38
CA PHE A 158 -11.80 -9.91 14.79
C PHE A 158 -11.54 -10.70 13.51
N LYS A 159 -11.87 -12.00 13.51
CA LYS A 159 -11.76 -12.84 12.31
C LYS A 159 -12.75 -12.43 11.22
N ARG A 160 -13.99 -12.06 11.58
CA ARG A 160 -14.98 -11.54 10.65
C ARG A 160 -14.52 -10.22 10.03
N GLN A 161 -13.88 -9.37 10.83
CA GLN A 161 -13.49 -8.02 10.45
C GLN A 161 -12.20 -7.99 9.63
N LEU A 162 -11.17 -8.78 9.98
CA LEU A 162 -9.87 -8.78 9.28
C LEU A 162 -9.64 -10.01 8.37
N GLY A 163 -10.57 -10.97 8.35
CA GLY A 163 -10.40 -12.26 7.67
C GLY A 163 -9.40 -13.22 8.32
N VAL A 164 -8.65 -12.77 9.34
CA VAL A 164 -7.60 -13.54 10.02
C VAL A 164 -7.77 -13.51 11.53
N SER A 165 -7.18 -14.50 12.21
CA SER A 165 -7.17 -14.50 13.68
C SER A 165 -6.28 -13.38 14.23
N PHE A 166 -6.52 -12.97 15.48
CA PHE A 166 -5.67 -12.01 16.20
C PHE A 166 -4.18 -12.42 16.20
N LEU A 167 -3.88 -13.68 16.50
CA LEU A 167 -2.50 -14.17 16.53
C LEU A 167 -1.82 -14.09 15.17
N GLU A 168 -2.57 -14.41 14.11
CA GLU A 168 -2.09 -14.29 12.73
C GLU A 168 -1.87 -12.83 12.33
N TYR A 169 -2.76 -11.93 12.72
CA TYR A 169 -2.60 -10.49 12.50
C TYR A 169 -1.35 -9.95 13.19
N LEU A 170 -1.18 -10.25 14.48
CA LEU A 170 -0.02 -9.86 15.27
C LEU A 170 1.28 -10.41 14.66
N LEU A 171 1.29 -11.68 14.26
CA LEU A 171 2.45 -12.29 13.60
C LEU A 171 2.84 -11.53 12.33
N ARG A 172 1.87 -11.23 11.47
CA ARG A 172 2.09 -10.49 10.22
C ARG A 172 2.61 -9.08 10.47
N LEU A 173 2.04 -8.39 11.46
CA LEU A 173 2.49 -7.07 11.88
C LEU A 173 3.98 -7.10 12.27
N ARG A 174 4.38 -8.06 13.13
CA ARG A 174 5.78 -8.22 13.54
C ARG A 174 6.72 -8.56 12.39
N LEU A 175 6.29 -9.45 11.49
CA LEU A 175 7.09 -9.86 10.32
C LEU A 175 7.32 -8.69 9.36
N ARG A 176 6.31 -7.86 9.11
CA ARG A 176 6.44 -6.67 8.27
C ARG A 176 7.41 -5.65 8.86
N GLU A 177 7.31 -5.38 10.16
CA GLU A 177 8.28 -4.47 10.82
C GLU A 177 9.71 -5.02 10.72
N ALA A 178 9.87 -6.34 10.71
CA ALA A 178 11.16 -6.98 10.51
C ALA A 178 11.67 -6.82 9.07
N THR A 179 10.84 -6.99 8.03
CA THR A 179 11.27 -6.82 6.62
C THR A 179 11.80 -5.41 6.37
N VAL A 180 11.13 -4.40 6.90
CA VAL A 180 11.55 -3.00 6.75
C VAL A 180 12.90 -2.77 7.42
N ARG A 181 13.10 -3.27 8.64
CA ARG A 181 14.39 -3.16 9.33
C ARG A 181 15.49 -3.92 8.60
N LEU A 182 15.18 -5.11 8.05
CA LEU A 182 16.13 -5.87 7.25
C LEU A 182 16.57 -5.12 6.00
N ALA A 183 15.66 -4.39 5.34
CA ALA A 183 15.97 -3.60 4.15
C ALA A 183 16.74 -2.30 4.48
N ASN A 184 16.42 -1.67 5.61
CA ASN A 184 16.85 -0.29 5.91
C ASN A 184 17.92 -0.16 7.00
N SER A 185 18.34 -1.26 7.66
CA SER A 185 19.38 -1.22 8.70
C SER A 185 20.44 -2.31 8.57
N GLU A 186 21.57 -2.09 9.23
CA GLU A 186 22.66 -3.07 9.36
C GLU A 186 22.57 -3.92 10.64
N ASP A 187 21.47 -3.78 11.40
CA ASP A 187 21.32 -4.49 12.68
C ASP A 187 21.35 -6.00 12.50
N GLY A 188 21.92 -6.74 13.46
CA GLY A 188 21.92 -8.20 13.38
C GLY A 188 20.50 -8.79 13.37
N VAL A 189 20.28 -9.87 12.61
CA VAL A 189 18.97 -10.54 12.48
C VAL A 189 18.36 -10.90 13.85
N ALA A 190 19.19 -11.33 14.81
CA ALA A 190 18.79 -11.61 16.19
C ALA A 190 18.20 -10.37 16.89
N HIS A 191 18.84 -9.21 16.70
CA HIS A 191 18.40 -7.95 17.28
C HIS A 191 17.08 -7.50 16.65
N ILE A 192 16.97 -7.59 15.32
CA ILE A 192 15.73 -7.27 14.60
C ILE A 192 14.57 -8.12 15.12
N ALA A 193 14.75 -9.45 15.19
CA ALA A 193 13.74 -10.37 15.70
C ALA A 193 13.24 -9.97 17.10
N SER A 194 14.16 -9.71 18.03
CA SER A 194 13.81 -9.27 19.39
C SER A 194 13.09 -7.93 19.39
N SER A 195 13.57 -6.96 18.58
CA SER A 195 12.99 -5.61 18.50
C SER A 195 11.57 -5.58 17.89
N CYS A 196 11.24 -6.60 17.11
CA CYS A 196 9.92 -6.80 16.52
C CYS A 196 9.00 -7.66 17.41
N GLY A 197 9.42 -8.05 18.61
CA GLY A 197 8.58 -8.77 19.57
C GLY A 197 8.54 -10.29 19.40
N PHE A 198 9.49 -10.89 18.67
CA PHE A 198 9.64 -12.35 18.67
C PHE A 198 10.32 -12.82 19.95
N ALA A 199 9.82 -13.93 20.51
CA ALA A 199 10.36 -14.52 21.75
C ALA A 199 11.80 -15.00 21.58
N ASP A 200 12.14 -15.54 20.40
CA ASP A 200 13.48 -15.96 20.05
C ASP A 200 13.71 -15.95 18.53
N ILE A 201 14.99 -16.06 18.13
CA ILE A 201 15.40 -16.05 16.72
C ILE A 201 14.93 -17.30 15.95
N LYS A 202 14.73 -18.45 16.61
CA LYS A 202 14.25 -19.66 15.94
C LYS A 202 12.80 -19.50 15.53
N ALA A 203 11.95 -19.00 16.43
CA ALA A 203 10.56 -18.68 16.16
C ALA A 203 10.44 -17.65 15.02
N PHE A 204 11.29 -16.61 15.05
CA PHE A 204 11.37 -15.64 13.96
C PHE A 204 11.73 -16.28 12.63
N ASN A 205 12.82 -17.05 12.55
CA ASN A 205 13.28 -17.67 11.30
C ASN A 205 12.24 -18.64 10.72
N VAL A 206 11.57 -19.43 11.56
CA VAL A 206 10.50 -20.35 11.13
C VAL A 206 9.31 -19.58 10.57
N ALA A 207 8.85 -18.54 11.29
CA ALA A 207 7.78 -17.70 10.81
C ALA A 207 8.15 -16.97 9.52
N PHE A 208 9.33 -16.36 9.47
CA PHE A 208 9.80 -15.60 8.31
C PHE A 208 9.89 -16.50 7.07
N LYS A 209 10.53 -17.66 7.18
CA LYS A 209 10.63 -18.61 6.06
C LYS A 209 9.27 -19.16 5.63
N LYS A 210 8.33 -19.34 6.56
CA LYS A 210 6.96 -19.76 6.24
C LYS A 210 6.21 -18.70 5.44
N HIS A 211 6.42 -17.41 5.74
CA HIS A 211 5.68 -16.31 5.15
C HIS A 211 6.31 -15.73 3.88
N PHE A 212 7.64 -15.70 3.80
CA PHE A 212 8.37 -15.08 2.68
C PHE A 212 9.13 -16.10 1.82
N HIS A 213 9.07 -17.39 2.16
CA HIS A 213 9.75 -18.48 1.44
C HIS A 213 11.29 -18.36 1.33
N THR A 214 11.87 -17.36 1.99
CA THR A 214 13.31 -17.06 2.04
C THR A 214 13.79 -16.87 3.48
N THR A 215 15.10 -16.85 3.73
CA THR A 215 15.63 -16.52 5.06
C THR A 215 15.76 -15.00 5.26
N PRO A 216 15.73 -14.49 6.51
CA PRO A 216 15.93 -13.06 6.77
C PRO A 216 17.23 -12.47 6.21
N SER A 217 18.31 -13.27 6.21
CA SER A 217 19.61 -12.86 5.69
C SER A 217 19.60 -12.77 4.16
N GLU A 218 18.97 -13.73 3.48
CA GLU A 218 18.77 -13.71 2.02
C GLU A 218 17.88 -12.54 1.62
N TYR A 219 16.77 -12.33 2.33
CA TYR A 219 15.89 -11.17 2.11
C TYR A 219 16.64 -9.84 2.20
N ARG A 220 17.48 -9.66 3.23
CA ARG A 220 18.32 -8.45 3.34
C ARG A 220 19.23 -8.27 2.14
N LYS A 221 19.87 -9.35 1.70
CA LYS A 221 20.79 -9.31 0.55
C LYS A 221 20.04 -8.88 -0.71
N GLN A 222 18.89 -9.50 -0.99
CA GLN A 222 18.01 -9.14 -2.11
C GLN A 222 17.58 -7.67 -2.01
N ALA A 223 17.11 -7.23 -0.84
CA ALA A 223 16.67 -5.85 -0.62
C ALA A 223 17.77 -4.82 -0.93
N LYS A 224 19.02 -5.11 -0.55
CA LYS A 224 20.18 -4.26 -0.88
C LYS A 224 20.56 -4.30 -2.35
N GLU A 225 20.53 -5.48 -2.97
CA GLU A 225 20.82 -5.66 -4.39
C GLU A 225 19.82 -4.92 -5.29
N MET A 226 18.56 -4.85 -4.86
CA MET A 226 17.53 -4.07 -5.56
C MET A 226 17.72 -2.55 -5.45
N GLY A 227 18.55 -2.04 -4.51
CA GLY A 227 18.79 -0.60 -4.32
C GLY A 227 17.55 0.21 -3.88
N ARG A 228 16.40 -0.45 -3.68
CA ARG A 228 15.11 0.20 -3.37
C ARG A 228 15.11 0.72 -1.94
N LYS A 229 15.05 2.05 -1.78
CA LYS A 229 14.82 2.68 -0.48
C LYS A 229 13.33 2.70 -0.19
N THR A 230 12.89 1.87 0.74
CA THR A 230 11.49 1.84 1.14
C THR A 230 11.26 2.62 2.42
N LYS A 231 10.13 3.32 2.50
CA LYS A 231 9.70 4.00 3.73
C LYS A 231 8.47 3.30 4.29
N LEU A 232 8.42 3.17 5.61
CA LEU A 232 7.17 2.87 6.30
C LEU A 232 6.35 4.14 6.41
N HIS A 233 5.15 4.13 5.85
CA HIS A 233 4.11 5.09 6.20
C HIS A 233 2.84 4.31 6.47
N ASP A 234 2.19 4.58 7.61
CA ASP A 234 1.03 3.85 8.10
C ASP A 234 1.15 2.37 7.78
N TRP A 235 2.13 1.71 8.42
CA TRP A 235 2.19 0.25 8.44
C TRP A 235 2.31 -0.41 7.03
N LYS A 236 2.70 0.32 5.98
CA LYS A 236 2.96 -0.19 4.62
C LYS A 236 4.34 0.22 4.12
N GLU A 237 5.00 -0.70 3.43
CA GLU A 237 6.24 -0.43 2.71
C GLU A 237 5.91 0.32 1.41
N ILE A 238 6.38 1.55 1.28
CA ILE A 238 6.11 2.42 0.12
C ILE A 238 7.38 2.56 -0.71
N ILE A 239 7.27 2.17 -1.99
CA ILE A 239 8.26 2.45 -3.04
C ILE A 239 8.06 3.90 -3.50
N SER A 240 9.16 4.63 -3.71
CA SER A 240 9.10 6.00 -4.21
C SER A 240 8.49 6.03 -5.61
N THR A 241 7.59 6.99 -5.87
CA THR A 241 7.04 7.24 -7.22
C THR A 241 8.08 7.85 -8.17
N GLN A 242 9.28 8.17 -7.67
CA GLN A 242 10.40 8.74 -8.44
C GLN A 242 11.33 7.67 -9.05
N GLU A 243 11.10 6.38 -8.78
CA GLU A 243 11.87 5.29 -9.38
C GLU A 243 11.49 5.11 -10.87
N GLU A 244 12.49 4.96 -11.74
CA GLU A 244 12.31 4.95 -13.20
C GLU A 244 11.48 3.75 -13.68
N ASP A 245 11.68 2.56 -13.08
CA ASP A 245 10.91 1.35 -13.38
C ASP A 245 9.41 1.51 -13.06
N ILE A 246 9.07 2.22 -11.97
CA ILE A 246 7.69 2.55 -11.61
C ILE A 246 7.08 3.52 -12.62
N ILE A 247 7.81 4.56 -13.02
CA ILE A 247 7.34 5.54 -14.00
C ILE A 247 7.03 4.84 -15.34
N ASP A 248 7.91 3.96 -15.79
CA ASP A 248 7.72 3.20 -17.03
C ASP A 248 6.46 2.33 -16.97
N ILE A 249 6.24 1.62 -15.85
CA ILE A 249 5.03 0.84 -15.63
C ILE A 249 3.78 1.74 -15.69
N LEU A 250 3.79 2.89 -15.01
CA LEU A 250 2.66 3.81 -14.99
C LEU A 250 2.33 4.34 -16.39
N GLN A 251 3.35 4.61 -17.21
CA GLN A 251 3.19 5.08 -18.58
C GLN A 251 2.53 4.06 -19.51
N THR A 252 2.67 2.76 -19.23
CA THR A 252 1.97 1.71 -20.02
C THR A 252 0.45 1.80 -19.94
N TYR A 253 -0.11 2.48 -18.93
CA TYR A 253 -1.56 2.63 -18.74
C TYR A 253 -2.15 3.84 -19.45
N LEU A 254 -1.34 4.68 -20.11
CA LEU A 254 -1.82 5.86 -20.80
C LEU A 254 -2.27 5.49 -22.23
N PRO A 255 -3.54 5.70 -22.62
CA PRO A 255 -4.07 5.35 -23.95
C PRO A 255 -3.49 6.24 -25.06
N TYR A 256 -2.79 7.32 -24.71
CA TYR A 256 -2.11 8.24 -25.61
C TYR A 256 -1.02 9.00 -24.83
N GLN A 257 0.24 8.86 -25.22
CA GLN A 257 1.29 9.79 -24.79
C GLN A 257 1.02 11.11 -25.49
N ASP A 258 0.65 12.14 -24.75
CA ASP A 258 0.71 13.49 -25.31
C ASP A 258 2.17 13.72 -25.73
N VAL A 259 2.40 13.90 -27.03
CA VAL A 259 3.71 14.16 -27.63
C VAL A 259 4.40 15.35 -26.95
N SER A 260 3.63 16.22 -26.27
CA SER A 260 4.16 17.29 -25.42
C SER A 260 5.00 16.79 -24.24
N ILE A 261 4.67 15.65 -23.62
CA ILE A 261 5.40 15.06 -22.49
C ILE A 261 6.72 14.48 -22.96
N ASP A 262 6.71 13.71 -24.06
CA ASP A 262 7.94 13.18 -24.65
C ASP A 262 8.84 14.29 -25.17
N LYS A 263 8.25 15.35 -25.73
CA LYS A 263 8.98 16.56 -26.11
C LYS A 263 9.61 17.25 -24.91
N ASN A 264 8.88 17.43 -23.80
CA ASN A 264 9.41 18.03 -22.59
C ASN A 264 10.52 17.16 -21.96
N ARG A 265 10.36 15.83 -21.92
CA ARG A 265 11.40 14.90 -21.45
C ARG A 265 12.63 14.93 -22.35
N LEU A 266 12.45 15.02 -23.67
CA LEU A 266 13.52 15.16 -24.65
C LEU A 266 14.25 16.50 -24.48
N ASP A 267 13.52 17.59 -24.28
CA ASP A 267 14.08 18.93 -24.06
C ASP A 267 14.87 18.98 -22.73
N GLU A 268 14.36 18.38 -21.66
CA GLU A 268 15.09 18.22 -20.39
C GLU A 268 16.35 17.35 -20.53
N ALA A 269 16.26 16.23 -21.24
CA ALA A 269 17.40 15.34 -21.49
C ALA A 269 18.48 16.04 -22.33
N ASN A 270 18.07 16.80 -23.35
CA ASN A 270 18.98 17.60 -24.18
C ASN A 270 19.67 18.69 -23.36
N GLN A 271 18.94 19.36 -22.45
CA GLN A 271 19.52 20.36 -21.57
C GLN A 271 20.56 19.76 -20.64
N LYS A 272 20.26 18.61 -20.01
CA LYS A 272 21.23 17.89 -19.17
C LYS A 272 22.48 17.48 -19.95
N LEU A 273 22.31 17.00 -21.19
CA LEU A 273 23.43 16.62 -22.06
C LEU A 273 24.32 17.83 -22.39
N GLN A 274 23.69 18.98 -22.63
CA GLN A 274 24.39 20.23 -22.91
C GLN A 274 25.17 20.71 -21.69
N ASP A 275 24.57 20.66 -20.50
CA ASP A 275 25.25 21.02 -19.24
C ASP A 275 26.48 20.11 -18.98
N VAL A 276 26.35 18.80 -19.22
CA VAL A 276 27.46 17.85 -19.10
C VAL A 276 28.56 18.13 -20.11
N ARG A 277 28.20 18.48 -21.37
CA ARG A 277 29.17 18.85 -22.39
C ARG A 277 29.97 20.08 -21.98
N ASP A 278 29.29 21.10 -21.47
CA ASP A 278 29.93 22.36 -21.08
C ASP A 278 30.85 22.16 -19.86
N GLN A 279 30.45 21.29 -18.92
CA GLN A 279 31.32 20.86 -17.81
C GLN A 279 32.57 20.13 -18.30
N LEU A 280 32.43 19.21 -19.25
CA LEU A 280 33.57 18.48 -19.84
C LEU A 280 34.53 19.43 -20.57
N GLU A 281 34.02 20.38 -21.34
CA GLU A 281 34.84 21.39 -22.01
C GLU A 281 35.61 22.26 -21.01
N MET A 282 35.00 22.63 -19.88
CA MET A 282 35.69 23.34 -18.81
C MET A 282 36.81 22.51 -18.18
N VAL A 283 36.59 21.21 -17.96
CA VAL A 283 37.60 20.30 -17.41
C VAL A 283 38.76 20.15 -18.40
N VAL A 284 38.48 19.96 -19.69
CA VAL A 284 39.51 19.85 -20.74
C VAL A 284 40.34 21.13 -20.82
N LYS A 285 39.70 22.31 -20.79
CA LYS A 285 40.41 23.60 -20.76
C LYS A 285 41.33 23.74 -19.55
N ARG A 286 40.90 23.30 -18.36
CA ARG A 286 41.73 23.31 -17.14
C ARG A 286 42.90 22.35 -17.19
N LEU A 287 42.80 21.26 -17.94
CA LEU A 287 43.89 20.29 -18.12
C LEU A 287 44.90 20.73 -19.18
N GLN A 288 44.53 21.66 -20.06
CA GLN A 288 45.37 22.21 -21.12
C GLN A 288 46.04 23.55 -20.75
N SER A 289 45.67 24.14 -19.61
CA SER A 289 46.26 25.35 -19.00
C SER A 289 47.23 24.99 -17.89
#